data_AF-A0A9D0YHN6-F1
#
_entry.id   AF-A0A9D0YHN6-F1
#
_cell.length_a   1.000
_cell.length_b   1.000
_cell.length_c   1.000
_cell.angle_alpha   90.00
_cell.angle_beta   90.00
_cell.angle_gamma   90.00
#
_symmetry.space_group_name_H-M   'P 1'
#
loop_
_entity.id
_entity.type
_entity.pdbx_description
1 polymer ?
#
loop_
_entity_poly.entity_id
_entity_poly.type
_entity_poly.pdbx_seq_one_letter_code
_entity_poly.pdbx_strand_id
1 'polypeptide(L)'
;MKFLTALSLSIAGLAGLATFLAVGPLSGVFFIWAATISWATYFALGGDSDAANNTAICGVFGIFMAWYAGVLIADISPTAVLGFPLMAAIIVTVTVAAMCLAANIKFFATIPASVLGYSATFAYLLQTPDKLQKEFLTGHSWDNPLIIISVSFLVGIGFAIASNKLATSLTTVSDD
;
A
#
# COMPACT_ATOMS: atom_id res chain seq x y z
N MET A 1 21.15 -24.48 -2.32
CA MET A 1 21.11 -23.21 -1.58
C MET A 1 19.89 -23.26 -0.68
N LYS A 2 20.00 -22.84 0.59
CA LYS A 2 18.82 -22.80 1.47
C LYS A 2 17.81 -21.77 0.94
N PHE A 3 16.52 -22.07 1.00
CA PHE A 3 15.46 -21.19 0.52
C PHE A 3 15.56 -19.77 1.09
N LEU A 4 15.87 -19.63 2.38
CA LEU A 4 16.05 -18.30 2.99
C LEU A 4 17.14 -17.48 2.31
N THR A 5 18.26 -18.11 1.94
CA THR A 5 19.36 -17.44 1.21
C THR A 5 18.93 -17.08 -0.21
N ALA A 6 18.25 -18.00 -0.91
CA ALA A 6 17.73 -17.76 -2.24
C ALA A 6 16.71 -16.61 -2.27
N LEU A 7 15.80 -16.59 -1.28
CA LEU A 7 14.81 -15.55 -1.10
C LEU A 7 15.46 -14.20 -0.77
N SER A 8 16.47 -14.19 0.10
CA SER A 8 17.19 -12.97 0.46
C SER A 8 17.89 -12.35 -0.75
N LEU A 9 18.56 -13.16 -1.57
CA LEU A 9 19.19 -12.70 -2.82
C LEU A 9 18.17 -12.23 -3.84
N SER A 10 17.06 -12.96 -3.97
CA SER A 10 15.98 -12.59 -4.88
C SER A 10 15.33 -11.25 -4.49
N ILE A 11 15.03 -11.05 -3.20
CA ILE A 11 14.48 -9.79 -2.70
C ILE A 11 15.50 -8.67 -2.90
N ALA A 12 16.77 -8.88 -2.59
CA ALA A 12 17.81 -7.87 -2.77
C ALA A 12 17.92 -7.40 -4.24
N GLY A 13 17.97 -8.34 -5.19
CA GLY A 13 18.05 -8.00 -6.62
C GLY A 13 16.83 -7.25 -7.12
N LEU A 14 15.62 -7.73 -6.78
CA LEU A 14 14.38 -7.10 -7.21
C LEU A 14 14.10 -5.77 -6.50
N ALA A 15 14.51 -5.61 -5.24
CA ALA A 15 14.41 -4.32 -4.53
C ALA A 15 15.35 -3.28 -5.14
N GLY A 16 16.54 -3.68 -5.58
CA GLY A 16 17.45 -2.82 -6.35
C GLY A 16 16.82 -2.35 -7.66
N LEU A 17 16.22 -3.28 -8.42
CA LEU A 17 15.49 -2.95 -9.65
C LEU A 17 14.29 -2.02 -9.38
N ALA A 18 13.47 -2.34 -8.39
CA ALA A 18 12.30 -1.54 -8.03
C ALA A 18 12.70 -0.12 -7.61
N THR A 19 13.80 0.02 -6.86
CA THR A 19 14.34 1.33 -6.48
C THR A 19 14.80 2.11 -7.71
N PHE A 20 15.58 1.49 -8.62
CA PHE A 20 16.00 2.12 -9.87
C PHE A 20 14.81 2.63 -10.69
N LEU A 21 13.74 1.84 -10.79
CA LEU A 21 12.51 2.25 -11.47
C LEU A 21 11.85 3.44 -10.77
N ALA A 22 11.72 3.41 -9.44
CA ALA A 22 11.04 4.44 -8.66
C ALA A 22 11.76 5.80 -8.67
N VAL A 23 13.10 5.81 -8.67
CA VAL A 23 13.87 7.07 -8.67
C VAL A 23 14.27 7.51 -10.09
N GLY A 24 14.13 6.63 -11.08
CA GLY A 24 14.51 6.87 -12.47
C GLY A 24 13.30 6.87 -13.42
N PRO A 25 13.15 5.86 -14.29
CA PRO A 25 12.16 5.88 -15.38
C PRO A 25 10.69 6.06 -14.96
N LEU A 26 10.32 5.62 -13.75
CA LEU A 26 8.95 5.71 -13.22
C LEU A 26 8.82 6.72 -12.07
N SER A 27 9.78 7.66 -11.97
CA SER A 27 9.72 8.72 -10.96
C SER A 27 8.43 9.53 -11.08
N GLY A 28 7.79 9.77 -9.93
CA GLY A 28 6.51 10.48 -9.84
C GLY A 28 5.26 9.65 -10.15
N VAL A 29 5.39 8.43 -10.67
CA VAL A 29 4.25 7.52 -10.96
C VAL A 29 4.35 6.16 -10.29
N PHE A 30 5.47 5.88 -9.61
CA PHE A 30 5.70 4.66 -8.84
C PHE A 30 6.39 4.97 -7.50
N PHE A 31 5.75 4.59 -6.40
CA PHE A 31 6.31 4.76 -5.07
C PHE A 31 6.83 3.46 -4.49
N ILE A 32 8.15 3.37 -4.38
CA ILE A 32 8.85 2.19 -3.85
C ILE A 32 8.39 1.82 -2.44
N TRP A 33 8.12 2.80 -1.57
CA TRP A 33 7.70 2.54 -0.21
C TRP A 33 6.30 1.90 -0.14
N ALA A 34 5.37 2.28 -1.03
CA ALA A 34 4.05 1.63 -1.12
C ALA A 34 4.18 0.19 -1.62
N ALA A 35 5.08 -0.02 -2.59
CA ALA A 35 5.38 -1.33 -3.13
C ALA A 35 6.03 -2.26 -2.10
N THR A 36 6.96 -1.76 -1.29
CA THR A 36 7.61 -2.59 -0.25
C THR A 36 6.68 -2.91 0.91
N ILE A 37 5.73 -2.03 1.25
CA ILE A 37 4.66 -2.33 2.23
C ILE A 37 3.80 -3.50 1.75
N SER A 38 3.32 -3.48 0.50
CA SER A 38 2.51 -4.58 -0.03
C SER A 38 3.31 -5.87 -0.20
N TRP A 39 4.58 -5.76 -0.56
CA TRP A 39 5.51 -6.88 -0.65
C TRP A 39 5.71 -7.56 0.72
N ALA A 40 5.96 -6.76 1.77
CA ALA A 40 6.04 -7.28 3.13
C ALA A 40 4.72 -7.90 3.58
N THR A 41 3.59 -7.28 3.24
CA THR A 41 2.24 -7.79 3.55
C THR A 41 2.02 -9.17 2.92
N TYR A 42 2.36 -9.34 1.64
CA TYR A 42 2.24 -10.61 0.94
C TYR A 42 2.99 -11.74 1.67
N PHE A 43 4.24 -11.52 2.07
CA PHE A 43 5.01 -12.53 2.80
C PHE A 43 4.49 -12.74 4.23
N ALA A 44 4.05 -11.68 4.91
CA ALA A 44 3.46 -11.78 6.24
C ALA A 44 2.15 -12.59 6.25
N LEU A 45 1.43 -12.62 5.13
CA LEU A 45 0.20 -13.40 4.96
C LEU A 45 0.44 -14.84 4.44
N GLY A 46 1.69 -15.25 4.25
CA GLY A 46 2.05 -16.62 3.87
C GLY A 46 2.72 -16.77 2.50
N GLY A 47 2.73 -15.72 1.67
CA GLY A 47 3.44 -15.72 0.40
C GLY A 47 2.86 -16.68 -0.66
N ASP A 48 1.56 -16.92 -0.65
CA ASP A 48 0.84 -17.75 -1.62
C ASP A 48 -0.19 -16.94 -2.43
N SER A 49 -1.05 -17.63 -3.18
CA SER A 49 -2.08 -16.95 -4.00
C SER A 49 -3.14 -16.26 -3.14
N ASP A 50 -3.47 -16.83 -1.98
CA ASP A 50 -4.43 -16.23 -1.06
C ASP A 50 -3.85 -14.99 -0.38
N ALA A 51 -2.56 -15.02 -0.03
CA ALA A 51 -1.83 -13.87 0.45
C ALA A 51 -1.81 -12.72 -0.59
N ALA A 52 -1.60 -13.04 -1.87
CA ALA A 52 -1.65 -12.05 -2.95
C ALA A 52 -3.06 -11.44 -3.09
N ASN A 53 -4.09 -12.27 -3.13
CA ASN A 53 -5.48 -11.82 -3.23
C ASN A 53 -5.88 -10.95 -2.03
N ASN A 54 -5.61 -11.42 -0.81
CA ASN A 54 -5.92 -10.68 0.41
C ASN A 54 -5.14 -9.36 0.49
N THR A 55 -3.86 -9.35 0.12
CA THR A 55 -3.06 -8.12 0.07
C THR A 55 -3.65 -7.12 -0.93
N ALA A 56 -4.00 -7.58 -2.14
CA ALA A 56 -4.57 -6.72 -3.17
C ALA A 56 -5.93 -6.17 -2.74
N ILE A 57 -6.86 -7.05 -2.37
CA ILE A 57 -8.25 -6.69 -2.07
C ILE A 57 -8.33 -5.83 -0.80
N CYS A 58 -7.78 -6.32 0.31
CA CYS A 58 -7.87 -5.62 1.58
C CYS A 58 -6.97 -4.37 1.56
N GLY A 59 -5.79 -4.43 0.95
CA GLY A 59 -4.90 -3.27 0.80
C GLY A 59 -5.54 -2.14 0.00
N VAL A 60 -6.12 -2.44 -1.18
CA VAL A 60 -6.83 -1.43 -1.99
C VAL A 60 -8.07 -0.90 -1.27
N PHE A 61 -8.79 -1.74 -0.53
CA PHE A 61 -9.88 -1.28 0.34
C PHE A 61 -9.39 -0.29 1.41
N GLY A 62 -8.25 -0.58 2.06
CA GLY A 62 -7.59 0.34 2.98
C GLY A 62 -7.19 1.67 2.34
N ILE A 63 -6.61 1.61 1.13
CA ILE A 63 -6.25 2.79 0.33
C ILE A 63 -7.49 3.64 0.04
N PHE A 64 -8.60 3.01 -0.35
CA PHE A 64 -9.88 3.69 -0.59
C PHE A 64 -10.40 4.37 0.68
N MET A 65 -10.39 3.67 1.82
CA MET A 65 -10.84 4.23 3.10
C MET A 65 -9.99 5.42 3.55
N ALA A 66 -8.67 5.36 3.32
CA ALA A 66 -7.77 6.48 3.60
C ALA A 66 -7.96 7.66 2.65
N TRP A 67 -8.15 7.40 1.35
CA TRP A 67 -8.51 8.43 0.39
C TRP A 67 -9.80 9.14 0.78
N TYR A 68 -10.83 8.38 1.14
CA TYR A 68 -12.11 8.93 1.60
C TYR A 68 -11.95 9.77 2.88
N ALA A 69 -11.16 9.29 3.84
CA ALA A 69 -10.79 10.07 5.02
C ALA A 69 -10.08 11.37 4.64
N GLY A 70 -9.14 11.32 3.68
CA GLY A 70 -8.44 12.49 3.15
C GLY A 70 -9.39 13.52 2.55
N VAL A 71 -10.38 13.09 1.77
CA VAL A 71 -11.42 13.98 1.21
C VAL A 71 -12.19 14.68 2.32
N LEU A 72 -12.61 13.95 3.35
CA LEU A 72 -13.33 14.53 4.49
C LEU A 72 -12.44 15.51 5.30
N ILE A 73 -11.15 15.19 5.46
CA ILE A 73 -10.19 16.05 6.17
C ILE A 73 -9.94 17.35 5.39
N ALA A 74 -9.83 17.27 4.06
CA ALA A 74 -9.65 18.44 3.21
C ALA A 74 -10.83 19.42 3.25
N ASP A 75 -12.02 18.94 3.62
CA ASP A 75 -13.24 19.73 3.76
C ASP A 75 -13.45 20.30 5.18
N ILE A 76 -12.52 20.09 6.12
CA ILE A 76 -12.59 20.69 7.46
C ILE A 76 -12.48 22.22 7.34
N SER A 77 -13.49 22.94 7.81
CA SER A 77 -13.45 24.41 7.88
C SER A 77 -12.30 24.91 8.76
N PRO A 78 -11.56 25.96 8.35
CA PRO A 78 -10.58 26.63 9.20
C PRO A 78 -11.18 27.19 10.50
N THR A 79 -12.50 27.44 10.53
CA THR A 79 -13.25 27.95 11.68
C THR A 79 -14.01 26.86 12.44
N ALA A 80 -13.70 25.58 12.21
CA ALA A 80 -14.35 24.48 12.90
C ALA A 80 -14.23 24.63 14.43
N VAL A 81 -15.37 24.54 15.13
CA VAL A 81 -15.47 24.78 16.59
C VAL A 81 -14.53 23.88 17.39
N LEU A 82 -14.34 22.64 16.95
CA LEU A 82 -13.47 21.66 17.60
C LEU A 82 -11.99 21.75 17.16
N GLY A 83 -11.68 22.64 16.21
CA GLY A 83 -10.35 22.78 15.61
C GLY A 83 -9.98 21.64 14.66
N PHE A 84 -9.00 21.90 13.80
CA PHE A 84 -8.55 20.92 12.80
C PHE A 84 -8.06 19.59 13.41
N PRO A 85 -7.21 19.56 14.47
CA PRO A 85 -6.66 18.31 14.98
C PRO A 85 -7.73 17.32 15.48
N LEU A 86 -8.72 17.82 16.22
CA LEU A 86 -9.78 16.97 16.78
C LEU A 86 -10.75 16.49 15.70
N MET A 87 -11.10 17.36 14.75
CA MET A 87 -11.94 16.97 13.61
C MET A 87 -11.28 15.89 12.75
N ALA A 88 -9.99 16.04 12.45
CA ALA A 88 -9.23 15.02 11.71
C ALA A 88 -9.16 13.70 12.49
N ALA A 89 -8.93 13.74 13.81
CA ALA A 89 -8.91 12.55 14.66
C ALA A 89 -10.26 11.82 14.66
N ILE A 90 -11.38 12.54 14.71
CA ILE A 90 -12.73 11.97 14.64
C ILE A 90 -12.95 11.29 13.29
N ILE A 91 -12.59 11.95 12.19
CA ILE A 91 -12.74 11.39 10.83
C ILE A 91 -11.95 10.08 10.73
N VAL A 92 -10.66 10.08 11.10
CA VAL A 92 -9.82 8.88 11.06
C VAL A 92 -10.37 7.77 11.96
N THR A 93 -10.88 8.11 13.14
CA THR A 93 -11.51 7.15 14.05
C THR A 93 -12.69 6.46 13.39
N VAL A 94 -13.58 7.22 12.75
CA VAL A 94 -14.76 6.69 12.07
C VAL A 94 -14.39 5.85 10.86
N THR A 95 -13.47 6.31 10.02
CA THR A 95 -13.08 5.57 8.80
C THR A 95 -12.32 4.28 9.12
N VAL A 96 -11.43 4.29 10.12
CA VAL A 96 -10.72 3.09 10.57
C VAL A 96 -11.68 2.12 11.27
N ALA A 97 -12.61 2.61 12.10
CA ALA A 97 -13.63 1.76 12.71
C ALA A 97 -14.50 1.08 11.64
N ALA A 98 -14.98 1.83 10.64
CA ALA A 98 -15.74 1.29 9.53
C ALA A 98 -14.93 0.26 8.72
N MET A 99 -13.66 0.54 8.44
CA MET A 99 -12.75 -0.37 7.75
C MET A 99 -12.56 -1.68 8.52
N CYS A 100 -12.34 -1.61 9.84
CA CYS A 100 -12.19 -2.80 10.69
C CYS A 100 -13.51 -3.59 10.81
N LEU A 101 -14.66 -2.91 10.91
CA LEU A 101 -15.97 -3.57 10.95
C LEU A 101 -16.31 -4.25 9.62
N ALA A 102 -15.84 -3.72 8.49
CA ALA A 102 -16.00 -4.35 7.18
C ALA A 102 -15.34 -5.74 7.10
N ALA A 103 -14.39 -6.06 7.99
CA ALA A 103 -13.76 -7.39 8.06
C ALA A 103 -14.72 -8.53 8.45
N ASN A 104 -15.93 -8.21 8.91
CA ASN A 104 -17.01 -9.19 9.05
C ASN A 104 -17.49 -9.75 7.68
N ILE A 105 -17.15 -9.08 6.58
CA ILE A 105 -17.34 -9.57 5.21
C ILE A 105 -16.07 -10.32 4.82
N LYS A 106 -16.21 -11.60 4.41
CA LYS A 106 -15.08 -12.48 4.09
C LYS A 106 -14.03 -11.86 3.16
N PHE A 107 -14.49 -11.05 2.20
CA PHE A 107 -13.65 -10.38 1.21
C PHE A 107 -12.69 -9.33 1.83
N PHE A 108 -13.05 -8.75 2.97
CA PHE A 108 -12.27 -7.73 3.68
C PHE A 108 -11.68 -8.24 5.01
N ALA A 109 -11.64 -9.56 5.21
CA ALA A 109 -11.30 -10.17 6.51
C ALA A 109 -9.84 -9.93 6.96
N THR A 110 -8.96 -9.50 6.06
CA THR A 110 -7.55 -9.25 6.38
C THR A 110 -7.33 -7.81 6.83
N ILE A 111 -7.67 -7.53 8.09
CA ILE A 111 -7.51 -6.20 8.70
C ILE A 111 -6.07 -5.66 8.56
N PRO A 112 -4.99 -6.43 8.82
CA PRO A 112 -3.63 -5.91 8.70
C PRO A 112 -3.31 -5.35 7.31
N ALA A 113 -3.74 -6.03 6.24
CA ALA A 113 -3.55 -5.56 4.87
C ALA A 113 -4.31 -4.25 4.62
N SER A 114 -5.54 -4.13 5.13
CA SER A 114 -6.33 -2.88 5.03
C SER A 114 -5.65 -1.74 5.77
N VAL A 115 -5.16 -1.97 6.99
CA VAL A 115 -4.43 -0.95 7.77
C VAL A 115 -3.16 -0.51 7.05
N LEU A 116 -2.40 -1.44 6.47
CA LEU A 116 -1.16 -1.11 5.74
C LEU A 116 -1.45 -0.31 4.45
N GLY A 117 -2.52 -0.63 3.73
CA GLY A 117 -2.99 0.19 2.61
C GLY A 117 -3.42 1.60 3.06
N TYR A 118 -4.16 1.69 4.17
CA TYR A 118 -4.58 2.96 4.75
C TYR A 118 -3.38 3.83 5.16
N SER A 119 -2.41 3.24 5.85
CA SER A 119 -1.17 3.91 6.26
C SER A 119 -0.32 4.34 5.07
N ALA A 120 -0.22 3.50 4.03
CA ALA A 120 0.49 3.85 2.82
C ALA A 120 -0.09 5.12 2.19
N THR A 121 -1.42 5.20 2.07
CA THR A 121 -2.07 6.40 1.52
C THR A 121 -1.81 7.66 2.35
N PHE A 122 -1.89 7.59 3.68
CA PHE A 122 -1.59 8.75 4.53
C PHE A 122 -0.11 9.12 4.52
N ALA A 123 0.81 8.18 4.33
CA ALA A 123 2.22 8.49 4.12
C ALA A 123 2.38 9.40 2.89
N TYR A 124 1.73 9.08 1.76
CA TYR A 124 1.75 9.94 0.58
C TYR A 124 1.13 11.32 0.85
N LEU A 125 -0.07 11.35 1.44
CA LEU A 125 -0.81 12.59 1.70
C LEU A 125 -0.07 13.56 2.63
N LEU A 126 0.66 13.03 3.61
CA LEU A 126 1.29 13.84 4.67
C LEU A 126 2.77 14.12 4.40
N GLN A 127 3.46 13.28 3.65
CA GLN A 127 4.89 13.46 3.35
C GLN A 127 5.12 14.13 1.98
N THR A 128 4.10 14.19 1.12
CA THR A 128 4.20 14.86 -0.17
C THR A 128 3.49 16.21 -0.09
N PRO A 129 4.18 17.33 -0.43
CA PRO A 129 3.58 18.65 -0.40
C PRO A 129 2.27 18.72 -1.17
N ASP A 130 1.30 19.42 -0.60
CA ASP A 130 0.01 19.78 -1.20
C ASP A 130 -0.94 18.62 -1.54
N LYS A 131 -0.56 17.35 -1.34
CA LYS A 131 -1.38 16.21 -1.76
C LYS A 131 -2.66 15.98 -0.97
N LEU A 132 -2.81 16.63 0.18
CA LEU A 132 -4.07 16.66 0.93
C LEU A 132 -5.07 17.71 0.41
N GLN A 133 -4.71 18.52 -0.59
CA GLN A 133 -5.64 19.49 -1.19
C GLN A 133 -6.68 18.78 -2.07
N LYS A 134 -7.91 19.32 -2.07
CA LYS A 134 -9.07 18.72 -2.74
C LYS A 134 -8.85 18.48 -4.24
N GLU A 135 -8.15 19.38 -4.91
CA GLU A 135 -7.80 19.26 -6.34
C GLU A 135 -7.12 17.92 -6.66
N PHE A 136 -6.13 17.50 -5.88
CA PHE A 136 -5.41 16.24 -6.10
C PHE A 136 -6.24 15.03 -5.66
N LEU A 137 -7.04 15.16 -4.60
CA LEU A 137 -7.88 14.08 -4.09
C LEU A 137 -9.00 13.69 -5.07
N THR A 138 -9.58 14.66 -5.78
CA THR A 138 -10.70 14.44 -6.70
C THR A 138 -10.30 14.44 -8.17
N GLY A 139 -9.06 14.83 -8.49
CA GLY A 139 -8.54 14.85 -9.86
C GLY A 139 -8.33 13.44 -10.43
N HIS A 140 -8.24 13.36 -11.77
CA HIS A 140 -7.98 12.12 -12.51
C HIS A 140 -6.53 12.05 -13.02
N SER A 141 -5.56 12.44 -12.18
CA SER A 141 -4.13 12.41 -12.52
C SER A 141 -3.36 11.41 -11.65
N TRP A 142 -2.07 11.21 -11.96
CA TRP A 142 -1.14 10.44 -11.13
C TRP A 142 -0.88 11.06 -9.76
N ASP A 143 -1.36 12.27 -9.49
CA ASP A 143 -1.30 12.86 -8.15
C ASP A 143 -2.44 12.39 -7.24
N ASN A 144 -3.45 11.72 -7.80
CA ASN A 144 -4.54 11.20 -6.99
C ASN A 144 -4.03 10.01 -6.16
N PRO A 145 -4.05 10.10 -4.81
CA PRO A 145 -3.56 9.03 -3.93
C PRO A 145 -4.26 7.69 -4.17
N LEU A 146 -5.55 7.69 -4.52
CA LEU A 146 -6.29 6.47 -4.79
C LEU A 146 -5.71 5.74 -6.01
N ILE A 147 -5.24 6.48 -7.01
CA ILE A 147 -4.66 5.93 -8.24
C ILE A 147 -3.22 5.49 -7.98
N ILE A 148 -2.35 6.43 -7.62
CA ILE A 148 -0.91 6.17 -7.58
C ILE A 148 -0.51 5.18 -6.49
N ILE A 149 -1.18 5.21 -5.34
CA ILE A 149 -0.91 4.26 -4.26
C ILE A 149 -1.46 2.89 -4.62
N SER A 150 -2.67 2.78 -5.17
CA SER A 150 -3.19 1.47 -5.63
C SER A 150 -2.27 0.84 -6.67
N VAL A 151 -1.83 1.60 -7.67
CA VAL A 151 -0.91 1.09 -8.70
C VAL A 151 0.42 0.66 -8.08
N SER A 152 1.03 1.50 -7.24
CA SER A 152 2.31 1.16 -6.59
C SER A 152 2.18 -0.07 -5.67
N PHE A 153 1.07 -0.18 -4.95
CA PHE A 153 0.76 -1.29 -4.07
C PHE A 153 0.61 -2.61 -4.85
N LEU A 154 -0.15 -2.59 -5.95
CA LEU A 154 -0.35 -3.78 -6.81
C LEU A 154 0.95 -4.19 -7.53
N VAL A 155 1.75 -3.23 -7.99
CA VAL A 155 3.09 -3.51 -8.55
C VAL A 155 3.99 -4.16 -7.50
N GLY A 156 3.92 -3.70 -6.24
CA GLY A 156 4.66 -4.33 -5.12
C GLY A 156 4.28 -5.79 -4.87
N ILE A 157 3.00 -6.15 -5.00
CA ILE A 157 2.56 -7.56 -4.95
C ILE A 157 3.18 -8.36 -6.11
N GLY A 158 3.25 -7.76 -7.30
CA GLY A 158 3.94 -8.35 -8.45
C GLY A 158 5.42 -8.65 -8.17
N PHE A 159 6.16 -7.70 -7.60
CA PHE A 159 7.54 -7.91 -7.15
C PHE A 159 7.64 -9.00 -6.09
N ALA A 160 6.67 -9.06 -5.18
CA ALA A 160 6.62 -10.08 -4.14
C ALA A 160 6.50 -11.49 -4.72
N ILE A 161 5.54 -11.70 -5.62
CA ILE A 161 5.34 -12.96 -6.32
C ILE A 161 6.59 -13.31 -7.14
N ALA A 162 7.15 -12.34 -7.87
CA ALA A 162 8.36 -12.55 -8.67
C ALA A 162 9.54 -12.99 -7.79
N SER A 163 9.69 -12.38 -6.61
CA SER A 163 10.76 -12.73 -5.68
C SER A 163 10.61 -14.12 -5.10
N ASN A 164 9.38 -14.54 -4.78
CA ASN A 164 9.12 -15.89 -4.28
C ASN A 164 9.39 -16.95 -5.36
N LYS A 165 8.98 -16.68 -6.61
CA LYS A 165 9.24 -17.56 -7.76
C LYS A 165 10.73 -17.69 -8.06
N LEU A 166 11.46 -16.58 -8.09
CA LEU A 166 12.91 -16.60 -8.33
C LEU A 166 13.65 -17.32 -7.18
N ALA A 167 13.26 -17.10 -5.92
CA ALA A 167 13.81 -17.84 -4.79
C ALA A 167 13.60 -19.36 -4.90
N THR A 168 12.42 -19.77 -5.32
CA THR A 168 12.09 -21.19 -5.56
C THR A 168 12.99 -21.77 -6.64
N SER A 169 13.13 -21.07 -7.78
CA SER A 169 13.99 -21.50 -8.88
C SER A 169 15.48 -21.58 -8.48
N LEU A 170 15.98 -20.63 -7.69
CA LEU A 170 17.37 -20.64 -7.20
C LEU A 170 17.63 -21.76 -6.19
N THR A 171 16.59 -22.23 -5.51
CA THR A 171 16.67 -23.36 -4.59
C THR A 171 16.77 -24.69 -5.34
N THR A 172 16.03 -24.84 -6.45
CA THR A 172 16.04 -26.09 -7.24
C THR A 172 17.32 -26.27 -8.07
N VAL A 173 17.90 -25.20 -8.60
CA VAL A 173 19.13 -25.25 -9.43
C VAL A 173 20.35 -25.79 -8.68
N SER A 174 20.34 -25.79 -7.34
CA SER A 174 21.45 -26.31 -6.55
C SER A 174 21.36 -27.79 -6.19
N ASP A 175 20.25 -28.44 -6.55
CA ASP A 175 20.01 -29.86 -6.28
C ASP A 175 20.30 -30.73 -7.54
N ASP A 176 20.63 -30.09 -8.67
CA ASP A 176 21.14 -30.69 -9.92
C ASP A 176 22.69 -30.63 -9.99
#